data_AF-A0A085NQL7-F1
#
_entry.id   AF-A0A085NQL7-F1
#
_cell.length_a   1.000
_cell.length_b   1.000
_cell.length_c   1.000
_cell.angle_alpha   90.00
_cell.angle_beta   90.00
_cell.angle_gamma   90.00
#
_symmetry.space_group_name_H-M   'P 1'
#
loop_
_entity.id
_entity.type
_entity.pdbx_description
1 polymer ?
#
loop_
_entity_poly.entity_id
_entity_poly.type
_entity_poly.pdbx_seq_one_letter_code
_entity_poly.pdbx_strand_id
1 'polypeptide(L)'
;MLTKLIMLLSLGQVISRRDNVRRLIQIMSETVLQRCRQYFSSELGFECYPFKVGWYNELVGQPFRLAYDADVLAVLVINTPKMFTNLFWPWLRSKGCDNLDAIRDPIDSCMTQFIQQFVQSLNSKCIAIQDFDMTPTRRPKILMNVAGHVSGAACYYQRSDLSFDPWDYNKRIAGLTLHPNYGGWFAYRAVFLFPDLLVPCLVRPQVVRLLDTDEKIIDALQKYNFSWKTAAYRDVQPVSERYDDRQREYFSTPPSKRRALLQQWILEDKQNGVIQGQPILKD
;
A
#
# COMPACT_ATOMS: atom_id res chain seq x y z
N MET A 1 3.01 -39.99 45.12
CA MET A 1 3.30 -40.27 43.70
C MET A 1 2.15 -39.89 42.77
N LEU A 2 0.88 -40.16 43.13
CA LEU A 2 -0.30 -39.91 42.29
C LEU A 2 -0.53 -38.43 41.90
N THR A 3 -0.24 -37.50 42.80
CA THR A 3 -0.45 -36.05 42.58
C THR A 3 0.50 -35.44 41.53
N LYS A 4 1.73 -35.96 41.42
CA LYS A 4 2.69 -35.52 40.39
C LYS A 4 2.28 -36.00 38.99
N LEU A 5 1.66 -37.18 38.89
CA LEU A 5 1.24 -37.76 37.61
C LEU A 5 0.03 -37.02 37.01
N ILE A 6 -0.93 -36.58 37.84
CA ILE A 6 -2.08 -35.78 37.40
C ILE A 6 -1.64 -34.38 36.92
N MET A 7 -0.67 -33.76 37.59
CA MET A 7 -0.09 -32.48 37.16
C MET A 7 0.62 -32.59 35.81
N LEU A 8 1.38 -33.67 35.58
CA LEU A 8 2.10 -33.93 34.32
C LEU A 8 1.14 -34.21 33.16
N LEU A 9 0.05 -34.95 33.39
CA LEU A 9 -0.99 -35.19 32.39
C LEU A 9 -1.77 -33.91 32.04
N SER A 10 -2.08 -33.08 33.04
CA SER A 10 -2.68 -31.75 32.87
C SER A 10 -1.76 -30.81 32.07
N LEU A 11 -0.46 -30.76 32.40
CA LEU A 11 0.51 -29.96 31.64
C LEU A 11 0.64 -30.47 30.20
N GLY A 12 0.72 -31.78 29.98
CA GLY A 12 0.82 -32.37 28.64
C GLY A 12 -0.38 -32.03 27.75
N GLN A 13 -1.61 -32.05 28.30
CA GLN A 13 -2.81 -31.64 27.57
C GLN A 13 -2.84 -30.13 27.30
N VAL A 14 -2.37 -29.29 28.24
CA VAL A 14 -2.28 -27.84 28.05
C VAL A 14 -1.22 -27.46 27.01
N ILE A 15 -0.07 -28.13 27.01
CA ILE A 15 1.00 -27.93 26.02
C ILE A 15 0.52 -28.35 24.64
N SER A 16 -0.06 -29.55 24.50
CA SER A 16 -0.62 -30.04 23.22
C SER A 16 -1.72 -29.11 22.68
N ARG A 17 -2.60 -28.59 23.53
CA ARG A 17 -3.61 -27.59 23.14
C ARG A 17 -2.98 -26.27 22.68
N ARG A 18 -1.93 -25.78 23.36
CA ARG A 18 -1.21 -24.56 22.98
C ARG A 18 -0.51 -24.72 21.63
N ASP A 19 0.11 -25.86 21.38
CA ASP A 19 0.79 -26.14 20.11
C ASP A 19 -0.21 -26.27 18.95
N ASN A 20 -1.37 -26.90 19.20
CA ASN A 20 -2.46 -26.97 18.21
C ASN A 20 -3.04 -25.58 17.90
N VAL A 21 -3.21 -24.71 18.90
CA VAL A 21 -3.67 -23.33 18.70
C VAL A 21 -2.64 -22.52 17.92
N ARG A 22 -1.34 -22.64 18.26
CA ARG A 22 -0.25 -21.98 17.52
C ARG A 22 -0.21 -22.40 16.06
N ARG A 23 -0.34 -23.71 15.80
CA ARG A 23 -0.38 -24.26 14.45
C ARG A 23 -1.60 -23.77 13.66
N LEU A 24 -2.76 -23.69 14.31
CA LEU A 24 -3.98 -23.16 13.68
C LEU A 24 -3.82 -21.67 13.31
N ILE A 25 -3.30 -20.85 14.23
CA ILE A 25 -3.03 -19.42 13.97
C ILE A 25 -2.04 -19.27 12.82
N GLN A 26 -0.98 -20.09 12.78
CA GLN A 26 -0.03 -20.09 11.68
C GLN A 26 -0.73 -20.40 10.34
N ILE A 27 -1.51 -21.48 10.27
CA ILE A 27 -2.27 -21.85 9.06
C ILE A 27 -3.23 -20.73 8.65
N MET A 28 -3.93 -20.11 9.60
CA MET A 28 -4.85 -18.99 9.33
C MET A 28 -4.10 -17.78 8.77
N SER A 29 -2.95 -17.43 9.36
CA SER A 29 -2.13 -16.32 8.89
C SER A 29 -1.57 -16.58 7.49
N GLU A 30 -1.09 -17.80 7.22
CA GLU A 30 -0.62 -18.21 5.89
C GLU A 30 -1.75 -18.16 4.86
N THR A 31 -2.95 -18.62 5.25
CA THR A 31 -4.15 -18.57 4.39
C THR A 31 -4.54 -17.15 4.04
N VAL A 32 -4.54 -16.23 5.02
CA VAL A 32 -4.84 -14.81 4.79
C VAL A 32 -3.80 -14.17 3.88
N LEU A 33 -2.51 -14.43 4.12
CA LEU A 33 -1.43 -13.90 3.29
C LEU A 33 -1.50 -14.45 1.86
N GLN A 34 -1.84 -15.72 1.69
CA GLN A 34 -2.06 -16.32 0.38
C GLN A 34 -3.24 -15.63 -0.34
N ARG A 35 -4.36 -15.41 0.35
CA ARG A 35 -5.50 -14.68 -0.21
C ARG A 35 -5.16 -13.25 -0.59
N CYS A 36 -4.41 -12.52 0.25
CA CYS A 36 -3.92 -11.20 -0.10
C CYS A 36 -3.09 -11.24 -1.38
N ARG A 37 -2.11 -12.15 -1.48
CA ARG A 37 -1.25 -12.26 -2.68
C ARG A 37 -2.00 -12.67 -3.94
N GLN A 38 -3.02 -13.52 -3.81
CA GLN A 38 -3.87 -13.91 -4.93
C GLN A 38 -4.74 -12.76 -5.43
N TYR A 39 -5.37 -12.02 -4.51
CA TYR A 39 -6.26 -10.92 -4.86
C TYR A 39 -5.50 -9.69 -5.35
N PHE A 40 -4.42 -9.33 -4.64
CA PHE A 40 -3.49 -8.25 -4.98
C PHE A 40 -2.26 -8.82 -5.68
N SER A 41 -2.47 -9.45 -6.84
CA SER A 41 -1.41 -10.10 -7.59
C SER A 41 -0.51 -9.10 -8.31
N SER A 42 0.73 -9.52 -8.57
CA SER A 42 1.70 -8.75 -9.37
C SER A 42 1.25 -8.59 -10.83
N GLU A 43 0.46 -9.52 -11.36
CA GLU A 43 -0.15 -9.44 -12.69
C GLU A 43 -1.15 -8.28 -12.77
N LEU A 44 -1.95 -8.08 -11.71
CA LEU A 44 -2.87 -6.95 -11.62
C LEU A 44 -2.15 -5.64 -11.25
N GLY A 45 -0.89 -5.72 -10.84
CA GLY A 45 -0.04 -4.58 -10.51
C GLY A 45 -0.03 -4.22 -9.03
N PHE A 46 -0.06 -5.22 -8.15
CA PHE A 46 0.04 -5.02 -6.72
C PHE A 46 1.12 -5.88 -6.08
N GLU A 47 1.54 -5.46 -4.89
CA GLU A 47 2.39 -6.25 -4.01
C GLU A 47 1.88 -6.15 -2.57
N CYS A 48 2.11 -7.21 -1.78
CA CYS A 48 1.64 -7.34 -0.40
C CYS A 48 2.82 -7.61 0.54
N TYR A 49 2.88 -6.85 1.64
CA TYR A 49 3.97 -6.93 2.60
C TYR A 49 3.42 -7.08 4.03
N PRO A 50 3.59 -8.25 4.68
CA PRO A 50 3.16 -8.43 6.05
C PRO A 50 4.07 -7.69 7.03
N PHE A 51 3.48 -7.17 8.10
CA PHE A 51 4.21 -6.61 9.23
C PHE A 51 3.41 -6.76 10.53
N LYS A 52 4.09 -6.58 11.66
CA LYS A 52 3.44 -6.49 12.96
C LYS A 52 3.09 -5.05 13.31
N VAL A 53 1.93 -4.84 13.92
CA VAL A 53 1.53 -3.53 14.45
C VAL A 53 2.59 -2.94 15.39
N GLY A 54 3.24 -3.78 16.21
CA GLY A 54 4.32 -3.38 17.11
C GLY A 54 5.47 -2.67 16.38
N TRP A 55 5.94 -3.21 15.25
CA TRP A 55 7.04 -2.62 14.48
C TRP A 55 6.72 -1.23 13.97
N TYR A 56 5.48 -1.00 13.54
CA TYR A 56 5.01 0.32 13.14
C TYR A 56 4.91 1.27 14.34
N ASN A 57 4.33 0.81 15.45
CA ASN A 57 4.13 1.60 16.67
C ASN A 57 5.44 2.04 17.34
N GLU A 58 6.54 1.29 17.15
CA GLU A 58 7.90 1.65 17.58
C GLU A 58 8.42 2.92 16.91
N LEU A 59 8.05 3.17 15.65
CA LEU A 59 8.61 4.26 14.84
C LEU A 59 7.72 5.50 14.75
N VAL A 60 6.47 5.43 15.21
CA VAL A 60 5.54 6.56 15.16
C VAL A 60 5.31 7.19 16.52
N GLY A 61 5.06 8.51 16.49
CA GLY A 61 4.62 9.25 17.68
C GLY A 61 3.26 8.77 18.20
N GLN A 62 2.98 9.02 19.48
CA GLN A 62 1.75 8.60 20.17
C GLN A 62 0.45 8.85 19.39
N PRO A 63 0.25 9.99 18.69
CA PRO A 63 -0.99 10.25 17.95
C PRO A 63 -1.24 9.29 16.78
N PHE A 64 -0.20 8.64 16.26
CA PHE A 64 -0.27 7.75 15.10
C PHE A 64 -0.21 6.27 15.48
N ARG A 65 -0.03 5.93 16.75
CA ARG A 65 -0.01 4.54 17.20
C ARG A 65 -1.36 3.88 16.97
N LEU A 66 -1.33 2.66 16.45
CA LEU A 66 -2.51 1.83 16.26
C LEU A 66 -2.81 1.10 17.57
N ALA A 67 -4.05 1.21 18.05
CA ALA A 67 -4.49 0.66 19.32
C ALA A 67 -4.84 -0.84 19.21
N TYR A 68 -3.87 -1.66 18.83
CA TYR A 68 -3.96 -3.12 18.76
C TYR A 68 -2.77 -3.77 19.46
N ASP A 69 -2.87 -5.07 19.71
CA ASP A 69 -1.75 -5.87 20.23
C ASP A 69 -0.54 -5.79 19.27
N ALA A 70 0.67 -5.78 19.84
CA ALA A 70 1.91 -5.63 19.09
C ALA A 70 2.11 -6.74 18.05
N ASP A 71 1.62 -7.95 18.31
CA ASP A 71 1.74 -9.09 17.41
C ASP A 71 0.60 -9.21 16.40
N VAL A 72 -0.36 -8.27 16.36
CA VAL A 72 -1.41 -8.26 15.33
C VAL A 72 -0.80 -8.18 13.94
N LEU A 73 -1.25 -9.09 13.06
CA LEU A 73 -0.90 -9.10 11.66
C LEU A 73 -1.51 -7.89 10.94
N ALA A 74 -0.63 -7.14 10.29
CA ALA A 74 -0.97 -6.12 9.32
C ALA A 74 -0.41 -6.52 7.94
N VAL A 75 -1.11 -6.17 6.87
CA VAL A 75 -0.64 -6.37 5.50
C VAL A 75 -0.71 -5.04 4.76
N LEU A 76 0.44 -4.52 4.37
CA LEU A 76 0.54 -3.37 3.49
C LEU A 76 0.32 -3.81 2.04
N VAL A 77 -0.44 -3.02 1.30
CA VAL A 77 -0.60 -3.15 -0.15
C VAL A 77 -0.11 -1.90 -0.85
N ILE A 78 0.74 -2.12 -1.85
CA ILE A 78 1.18 -1.09 -2.79
C ILE A 78 0.68 -1.43 -4.18
N ASN A 79 0.52 -0.41 -5.03
CA ASN A 79 0.38 -0.62 -6.46
C ASN A 79 1.73 -0.35 -7.16
N THR A 80 1.99 -1.14 -8.20
CA THR A 80 3.07 -0.96 -9.17
C THR A 80 2.53 -0.20 -10.41
N PRO A 81 3.37 0.13 -11.41
CA PRO A 81 2.91 0.79 -12.63
C PRO A 81 1.72 0.07 -13.31
N LYS A 82 1.77 -1.27 -13.37
CA LYS A 82 0.76 -2.11 -14.03
C LYS A 82 -0.68 -1.91 -13.53
N MET A 83 -0.87 -1.49 -12.27
CA MET A 83 -2.22 -1.30 -11.72
C MET A 83 -3.05 -0.34 -12.54
N PHE A 84 -2.44 0.70 -13.10
CA PHE A 84 -3.17 1.68 -13.89
C PHE A 84 -3.81 1.03 -15.12
N THR A 85 -3.05 0.23 -15.84
CA THR A 85 -3.48 -0.39 -17.09
C THR A 85 -4.28 -1.67 -16.87
N ASN A 86 -3.98 -2.44 -15.82
CA ASN A 86 -4.58 -3.75 -15.59
C ASN A 86 -5.80 -3.72 -14.66
N LEU A 87 -5.93 -2.70 -13.81
CA LEU A 87 -7.09 -2.52 -12.93
C LEU A 87 -7.86 -1.22 -13.24
N PHE A 88 -7.21 -0.08 -13.09
CA PHE A 88 -7.91 1.21 -13.13
C PHE A 88 -8.53 1.47 -14.49
N TRP A 89 -7.80 1.18 -15.57
CA TRP A 89 -8.26 1.43 -16.93
C TRP A 89 -9.48 0.57 -17.30
N PRO A 90 -9.48 -0.76 -17.12
CA PRO A 90 -10.68 -1.59 -17.27
C PRO A 90 -11.85 -1.12 -16.40
N TRP A 91 -11.59 -0.78 -15.13
CA TRP A 91 -12.62 -0.27 -14.23
C TRP A 91 -13.25 1.01 -14.78
N LEU A 92 -12.45 1.96 -15.25
CA LEU A 92 -12.94 3.22 -15.81
C LEU A 92 -13.78 2.99 -17.05
N ARG A 93 -13.32 2.13 -17.98
CA ARG A 93 -14.08 1.74 -19.17
C ARG A 93 -15.45 1.18 -18.82
N SER A 94 -15.53 0.36 -17.76
CA SER A 94 -16.81 -0.21 -17.30
C SER A 94 -17.79 0.85 -16.76
N LYS A 95 -17.31 2.02 -16.31
CA LYS A 95 -18.18 3.11 -15.87
C LYS A 95 -18.74 3.90 -17.04
N GLY A 96 -18.00 4.01 -18.15
CA GLY A 96 -18.39 4.85 -19.29
C GLY A 96 -18.40 6.35 -18.95
N CYS A 97 -18.75 7.19 -19.93
CA CYS A 97 -18.73 8.65 -19.78
C CYS A 97 -19.80 9.16 -18.80
N ASP A 98 -20.99 8.56 -18.81
CA ASP A 98 -22.17 9.07 -18.10
C ASP A 98 -22.04 9.00 -16.58
N ASN A 99 -21.20 8.07 -16.08
CA ASN A 99 -20.97 7.87 -14.66
C ASN A 99 -19.77 8.66 -14.10
N LEU A 100 -19.02 9.38 -14.95
CA LEU A 100 -17.86 10.16 -14.48
C LEU A 100 -18.26 11.33 -13.58
N ASP A 101 -19.48 11.84 -13.74
CA ASP A 101 -20.00 12.99 -12.99
C ASP A 101 -20.22 12.66 -11.51
N ALA A 102 -20.50 11.39 -11.20
CA ALA A 102 -20.70 10.90 -9.84
C ALA A 102 -19.37 10.52 -9.14
N ILE A 103 -18.25 10.52 -9.86
CA ILE A 103 -16.95 10.08 -9.37
C ILE A 103 -16.13 11.30 -8.92
N ARG A 104 -15.87 11.40 -7.61
CA ARG A 104 -15.11 12.51 -7.03
C ARG A 104 -13.61 12.43 -7.35
N ASP A 105 -12.97 11.32 -6.96
CA ASP A 105 -11.62 10.97 -7.38
C ASP A 105 -11.65 9.57 -8.02
N PRO A 106 -11.29 9.44 -9.31
CA PRO A 106 -11.39 8.17 -10.03
C PRO A 106 -10.51 7.05 -9.46
N ILE A 107 -9.28 7.35 -9.06
CA ILE A 107 -8.36 6.34 -8.54
C ILE A 107 -8.83 5.89 -7.15
N ASP A 108 -9.17 6.83 -6.26
CA ASP A 108 -9.63 6.50 -4.91
C ASP A 108 -10.96 5.73 -4.97
N SER A 109 -11.84 6.05 -5.92
CA SER A 109 -13.10 5.34 -6.13
C SER A 109 -12.89 3.92 -6.64
N CYS A 110 -11.98 3.74 -7.61
CA CYS A 110 -11.58 2.42 -8.11
C CYS A 110 -11.00 1.57 -6.99
N MET A 111 -10.03 2.12 -6.24
CA MET A 111 -9.37 1.44 -5.14
C MET A 111 -10.33 1.10 -4.01
N THR A 112 -11.23 2.03 -3.65
CA THR A 112 -12.24 1.77 -2.61
C THR A 112 -13.15 0.61 -3.00
N GLN A 113 -13.68 0.59 -4.22
CA GLN A 113 -14.53 -0.51 -4.70
C GLN A 113 -13.76 -1.84 -4.69
N PHE A 114 -12.54 -1.84 -5.23
CA PHE A 114 -11.70 -3.03 -5.31
C PHE A 114 -11.33 -3.60 -3.93
N ILE A 115 -11.00 -2.72 -2.97
CA ILE A 115 -10.66 -3.08 -1.60
C ILE A 115 -11.90 -3.54 -0.82
N GLN A 116 -13.06 -2.91 -1.02
CA GLN A 116 -14.31 -3.34 -0.39
C GLN A 116 -14.70 -4.76 -0.82
N GLN A 117 -14.57 -5.08 -2.11
CA GLN A 117 -14.79 -6.43 -2.62
C GLN A 117 -13.86 -7.46 -1.97
N PHE A 118 -12.58 -7.12 -1.80
CA PHE A 118 -11.64 -7.97 -1.08
C PHE A 118 -12.11 -8.23 0.35
N VAL A 119 -12.39 -7.17 1.11
CA VAL A 119 -12.79 -7.27 2.52
C VAL A 119 -14.08 -8.09 2.66
N GLN A 120 -15.06 -7.92 1.77
CA GLN A 120 -16.30 -8.69 1.76
C GLN A 120 -16.09 -10.17 1.42
N SER A 121 -15.05 -10.50 0.66
CA SER A 121 -14.70 -11.90 0.34
C SER A 121 -14.03 -12.67 1.48
N LEU A 122 -13.63 -11.97 2.55
CA LEU A 122 -12.96 -12.57 3.70
C LEU A 122 -13.98 -13.09 4.72
N ASN A 123 -13.75 -14.31 5.21
CA ASN A 123 -14.50 -14.88 6.33
C ASN A 123 -13.93 -14.46 7.69
N SER A 124 -13.14 -13.39 7.74
CA SER A 124 -12.39 -12.95 8.92
C SER A 124 -12.52 -11.45 9.10
N LYS A 125 -12.51 -10.99 10.35
CA LYS A 125 -12.52 -9.57 10.67
C LYS A 125 -11.28 -8.91 10.07
N CYS A 126 -11.51 -7.96 9.17
CA CYS A 126 -10.46 -7.23 8.48
C CYS A 126 -10.80 -5.74 8.52
N ILE A 127 -9.85 -4.92 8.97
CA ILE A 127 -9.98 -3.47 9.00
C ILE A 127 -9.07 -2.91 7.92
N ALA A 128 -9.67 -2.36 6.86
CA ALA A 128 -8.93 -1.68 5.80
C ALA A 128 -8.76 -0.19 6.14
N ILE A 129 -7.53 0.30 6.03
CA ILE A 129 -7.20 1.73 6.12
C ILE A 129 -6.53 2.11 4.80
N GLN A 130 -7.14 3.00 4.03
CA GLN A 130 -6.60 3.48 2.76
C GLN A 130 -5.64 4.66 2.97
N ASP A 131 -4.76 4.93 2.01
CA ASP A 131 -3.73 5.98 2.11
C ASP A 131 -4.30 7.40 2.26
N PHE A 132 -5.49 7.62 1.70
CA PHE A 132 -6.22 8.88 1.82
C PHE A 132 -7.14 8.95 3.05
N ASP A 133 -7.24 7.90 3.86
CA ASP A 133 -8.09 7.91 5.05
C ASP A 133 -7.55 8.85 6.13
N MET A 134 -8.40 9.80 6.53
CA MET A 134 -8.11 10.76 7.59
C MET A 134 -9.07 10.58 8.78
N THR A 135 -8.59 10.98 9.95
CA THR A 135 -9.41 11.22 11.14
C THR A 135 -10.23 12.51 10.95
N PRO A 136 -11.25 12.76 11.80
CA PRO A 136 -12.03 14.01 11.75
C PRO A 136 -11.18 15.28 11.88
N THR A 137 -10.01 15.21 12.54
CA THR A 137 -9.06 16.33 12.67
C THR A 137 -8.09 16.45 11.50
N ARG A 138 -8.37 15.79 10.36
CA ARG A 138 -7.54 15.75 9.14
C ARG A 138 -6.14 15.17 9.31
N ARG A 139 -5.89 14.46 10.41
CA ARG A 139 -4.67 13.65 10.58
C ARG A 139 -4.84 12.33 9.82
N PRO A 140 -3.84 11.86 9.05
CA PRO A 140 -3.85 10.52 8.45
C PRO A 140 -4.11 9.44 9.50
N LYS A 141 -4.93 8.43 9.17
CA LYS A 141 -5.16 7.30 10.09
C LYS A 141 -3.93 6.41 10.25
N ILE A 142 -3.05 6.37 9.26
CA ILE A 142 -1.81 5.60 9.26
C ILE A 142 -0.72 6.33 8.46
N LEU A 143 0.54 6.22 8.89
CA LEU A 143 1.68 6.76 8.15
C LEU A 143 2.23 5.69 7.19
N MET A 144 1.77 5.73 5.94
CA MET A 144 2.10 4.71 4.92
C MET A 144 3.61 4.53 4.70
N ASN A 145 4.41 5.60 4.73
CA ASN A 145 5.86 5.52 4.60
C ASN A 145 6.50 4.66 5.70
N VAL A 146 5.99 4.74 6.94
CA VAL A 146 6.48 3.94 8.06
C VAL A 146 6.05 2.49 7.88
N ALA A 147 4.78 2.24 7.50
CA ALA A 147 4.30 0.89 7.19
C ALA A 147 5.14 0.23 6.07
N GLY A 148 5.47 0.98 5.01
CA GLY A 148 6.36 0.53 3.94
C GLY A 148 7.76 0.16 4.40
N HIS A 149 8.35 0.99 5.27
CA HIS A 149 9.68 0.73 5.81
C HIS A 149 9.72 -0.51 6.71
N VAL A 150 8.79 -0.63 7.68
CA VAL A 150 8.81 -1.73 8.66
C VAL A 150 8.39 -3.08 8.08
N SER A 151 7.62 -3.06 6.99
CA SER A 151 7.25 -4.26 6.22
C SER A 151 8.31 -4.68 5.20
N GLY A 152 9.39 -3.89 5.04
CA GLY A 152 10.46 -4.15 4.09
C GLY A 152 10.10 -3.83 2.63
N ALA A 153 8.91 -3.29 2.37
CA ALA A 153 8.45 -2.97 1.02
C ALA A 153 9.34 -1.93 0.34
N ALA A 154 9.67 -0.85 1.04
CA ALA A 154 10.41 0.26 0.48
C ALA A 154 11.11 1.08 1.57
N CYS A 155 12.32 1.54 1.28
CA CYS A 155 13.11 2.30 2.25
C CYS A 155 12.61 3.73 2.33
N TYR A 156 12.21 4.14 3.54
CA TYR A 156 11.82 5.51 3.86
C TYR A 156 13.04 6.34 4.27
N TYR A 157 13.40 7.33 3.45
CA TYR A 157 14.48 8.28 3.68
C TYR A 157 13.93 9.58 4.24
N GLN A 158 14.56 10.06 5.31
CA GLN A 158 14.13 11.23 6.07
C GLN A 158 15.30 12.20 6.28
N ARG A 159 14.95 13.46 6.57
CA ARG A 159 15.91 14.48 6.99
C ARG A 159 16.73 14.03 8.21
N SER A 160 16.12 13.24 9.12
CA SER A 160 16.77 12.67 10.30
C SER A 160 17.78 11.55 10.00
N ASP A 161 17.85 11.07 8.75
CA ASP A 161 18.80 10.03 8.36
C ASP A 161 20.17 10.61 7.97
N LEU A 162 20.29 11.94 7.89
CA LEU A 162 21.51 12.64 7.48
C LEU A 162 22.39 12.93 8.70
N SER A 163 23.71 12.79 8.51
CA SER A 163 24.70 13.17 9.51
C SER A 163 24.84 14.68 9.63
N PHE A 164 24.74 15.38 8.49
CA PHE A 164 24.70 16.83 8.42
C PHE A 164 23.49 17.29 7.62
N ASP A 165 22.66 18.12 8.24
CA ASP A 165 21.42 18.62 7.67
C ASP A 165 21.65 19.93 6.90
N PRO A 166 21.52 19.92 5.56
CA PRO A 166 21.87 21.09 4.74
C PRO A 166 20.73 22.10 4.62
N TRP A 167 19.55 21.82 5.18
CA TRP A 167 18.39 22.70 5.05
C TRP A 167 18.22 23.60 6.27
N ASP A 168 17.62 24.76 6.05
CA ASP A 168 17.20 25.64 7.15
C ASP A 168 16.31 24.88 8.16
N TYR A 169 16.50 25.15 9.45
CA TYR A 169 15.77 24.50 10.54
C TYR A 169 14.24 24.63 10.40
N ASN A 170 13.76 25.80 9.95
CA ASN A 170 12.33 26.07 9.78
C ASN A 170 11.76 25.47 8.49
N LYS A 171 12.61 24.99 7.57
CA LYS A 171 12.17 24.45 6.29
C LYS A 171 11.68 23.01 6.45
N ARG A 172 10.38 22.78 6.29
CA ARG A 172 9.85 21.42 6.28
C ARG A 172 10.33 20.64 5.05
N ILE A 173 10.99 19.51 5.28
CA ILE A 173 11.41 18.55 4.25
C ILE A 173 10.61 17.28 4.45
N ALA A 174 9.74 16.96 3.50
CA ALA A 174 9.02 15.69 3.49
C ALA A 174 9.99 14.56 3.13
N GLY A 175 9.92 13.45 3.88
CA GLY A 175 10.68 12.26 3.55
C GLY A 175 10.16 11.59 2.26
N LEU A 176 11.02 10.78 1.65
CA LEU A 176 10.78 10.08 0.40
C LEU A 176 10.93 8.58 0.62
N THR A 177 10.05 7.77 0.02
CA THR A 177 10.22 6.32 0.01
C THR A 177 10.61 5.84 -1.38
N LEU A 178 11.58 4.91 -1.45
CA LEU A 178 12.02 4.27 -2.69
C LEU A 178 11.87 2.75 -2.61
N HIS A 179 11.16 2.18 -3.58
CA HIS A 179 11.02 0.76 -3.79
C HIS A 179 12.25 0.19 -4.51
N PRO A 180 12.76 -1.00 -4.13
CA PRO A 180 13.94 -1.60 -4.77
C PRO A 180 13.79 -1.78 -6.28
N ASN A 181 12.61 -2.17 -6.76
CA ASN A 181 12.39 -2.42 -8.20
C ASN A 181 11.87 -1.19 -8.95
N TYR A 182 11.10 -0.32 -8.29
CA TYR A 182 10.33 0.73 -8.97
C TYR A 182 10.85 2.13 -8.64
N GLY A 183 11.84 2.28 -7.74
CA GLY A 183 12.24 3.58 -7.23
C GLY A 183 11.02 4.30 -6.65
N GLY A 184 10.69 5.47 -7.20
CA GLY A 184 9.46 6.19 -6.83
C GLY A 184 8.23 5.86 -7.70
N TRP A 185 8.30 4.95 -8.68
CA TRP A 185 7.21 4.60 -9.60
C TRP A 185 6.20 3.59 -9.00
N PHE A 186 5.73 3.88 -7.80
CA PHE A 186 4.72 3.09 -7.10
C PHE A 186 3.88 4.01 -6.19
N ALA A 187 2.82 3.49 -5.59
CA ALA A 187 2.16 4.17 -4.47
C ALA A 187 1.63 3.19 -3.44
N TYR A 188 1.57 3.63 -2.18
CA TYR A 188 0.85 2.94 -1.13
C TYR A 188 -0.66 3.04 -1.37
N ARG A 189 -1.41 2.01 -0.98
CA ARG A 189 -2.87 1.98 -1.19
C ARG A 189 -3.65 1.66 0.06
N ALA A 190 -3.24 0.62 0.77
CA ALA A 190 -3.98 0.21 1.96
C ALA A 190 -3.10 -0.53 2.95
N VAL A 191 -3.52 -0.49 4.21
CA VAL A 191 -3.11 -1.45 5.22
C VAL A 191 -4.35 -2.20 5.69
N PHE A 192 -4.25 -3.52 5.68
CA PHE A 192 -5.24 -4.44 6.24
C PHE A 192 -4.78 -4.90 7.61
N LEU A 193 -5.58 -4.65 8.64
CA LEU A 193 -5.35 -5.15 9.99
C LEU A 193 -6.26 -6.35 10.23
N PHE A 194 -5.71 -7.40 10.82
CA PHE A 194 -6.42 -8.62 11.21
C PHE A 194 -6.37 -8.77 12.73
N PRO A 195 -7.28 -8.11 13.49
CA PRO A 195 -7.17 -8.01 14.94
C PRO A 195 -7.14 -9.36 15.68
N ASP A 196 -7.71 -10.39 15.06
CA ASP A 196 -7.83 -11.73 15.65
C ASP A 196 -6.65 -12.65 15.26
N LEU A 197 -5.67 -12.16 14.50
CA LEU A 197 -4.50 -12.91 14.04
C LEU A 197 -3.22 -12.36 14.64
N LEU A 198 -2.71 -13.04 15.66
CA LEU A 198 -1.41 -12.75 16.28
C LEU A 198 -0.30 -13.56 15.61
N VAL A 199 0.78 -12.92 15.19
CA VAL A 199 1.89 -13.54 14.46
C VAL A 199 3.23 -13.35 15.20
N PRO A 200 3.38 -13.81 16.45
CA PRO A 200 4.58 -13.58 17.27
C PRO A 200 5.88 -14.07 16.61
N CYS A 201 5.80 -15.08 15.76
CA CYS A 201 6.93 -15.65 15.03
C CYS A 201 7.23 -14.96 13.69
N LEU A 202 6.46 -13.95 13.26
CA LEU A 202 6.76 -13.20 12.04
C LEU A 202 8.10 -12.47 12.24
N VAL A 203 9.03 -12.69 11.32
CA VAL A 203 10.37 -12.08 11.36
C VAL A 203 10.33 -10.77 10.60
N ARG A 204 10.88 -9.70 11.22
CA ARG A 204 10.96 -8.38 10.58
C ARG A 204 11.93 -8.44 9.41
N PRO A 205 11.48 -8.14 8.18
CA PRO A 205 12.38 -8.12 7.04
C PRO A 205 13.37 -6.95 7.16
N GLN A 206 14.59 -7.16 6.66
CA GLN A 206 15.54 -6.06 6.50
C GLN A 206 15.14 -5.25 5.26
N VAL A 207 14.94 -3.94 5.45
CA VAL A 207 14.65 -3.04 4.33
C VAL A 207 15.88 -2.86 3.46
N VAL A 208 15.70 -2.87 2.14
CA VAL A 208 16.79 -2.64 1.19
C VAL A 208 17.09 -1.15 1.13
N ARG A 209 18.25 -0.74 1.66
CA ARG A 209 18.74 0.64 1.54
C ARG A 209 19.50 0.80 0.22
N LEU A 210 19.00 1.72 -0.59
CA LEU A 210 19.40 1.98 -1.97
C LEU A 210 20.34 3.19 -2.08
N LEU A 211 20.17 4.17 -1.19
CA LEU A 211 21.01 5.36 -1.09
C LEU A 211 21.93 5.19 0.13
N ASP A 212 23.22 5.06 -0.14
CA ASP A 212 24.29 4.72 0.80
C ASP A 212 25.09 5.92 1.31
N THR A 213 24.87 7.12 0.74
CA THR A 213 25.53 8.36 1.18
C THR A 213 24.55 9.49 1.44
N ASP A 214 24.94 10.44 2.29
CA ASP A 214 24.15 11.64 2.60
C ASP A 214 23.89 12.46 1.34
N GLU A 215 24.87 12.59 0.44
CA GLU A 215 24.73 13.35 -0.82
C GLU A 215 23.60 12.79 -1.69
N LYS A 216 23.51 11.45 -1.81
CA LYS A 216 22.44 10.80 -2.58
C LYS A 216 21.08 11.00 -1.94
N ILE A 217 21.00 10.94 -0.61
CA ILE A 217 19.75 11.18 0.13
C ILE A 217 19.32 12.64 -0.02
N ILE A 218 20.25 13.59 0.11
CA ILE A 218 20.00 15.02 -0.06
C ILE A 218 19.48 15.29 -1.46
N ASP A 219 20.15 14.80 -2.51
CA ASP A 219 19.73 14.98 -3.90
C ASP A 219 18.32 14.40 -4.14
N ALA A 220 18.04 13.20 -3.65
CA ALA A 220 16.72 12.57 -3.78
C ALA A 220 15.62 13.39 -3.06
N LEU A 221 15.89 13.83 -1.83
CA LEU A 221 14.96 14.66 -1.05
C LEU A 221 14.77 16.05 -1.68
N GLN A 222 15.81 16.65 -2.27
CA GLN A 222 15.69 17.91 -3.01
C GLN A 222 14.81 17.75 -4.24
N LYS A 223 15.04 16.72 -5.07
CA LYS A 223 14.21 16.42 -6.25
C LYS A 223 12.75 16.20 -5.84
N TYR A 224 12.51 15.48 -4.75
CA TYR A 224 11.15 15.22 -4.26
C TYR A 224 10.47 16.49 -3.74
N ASN A 225 11.14 17.29 -2.91
CA ASN A 225 10.51 18.43 -2.25
C ASN A 225 10.38 19.66 -3.16
N PHE A 226 11.30 19.85 -4.12
CA PHE A 226 11.38 21.09 -4.92
C PHE A 226 11.12 20.87 -6.42
N SER A 227 11.10 19.62 -6.89
CA SER A 227 10.97 19.33 -8.32
C SER A 227 10.14 18.07 -8.61
N TRP A 228 9.23 17.68 -7.72
CA TRP A 228 8.45 16.43 -7.89
C TRP A 228 7.72 16.30 -9.23
N LYS A 229 7.34 17.43 -9.84
CA LYS A 229 6.65 17.46 -11.15
C LYS A 229 7.51 16.94 -12.30
N THR A 230 8.85 16.98 -12.19
CA THR A 230 9.74 16.38 -13.19
C THR A 230 9.80 14.87 -13.08
N ALA A 231 9.26 14.29 -12.00
CA ALA A 231 9.36 12.88 -11.63
C ALA A 231 10.79 12.35 -11.44
N ALA A 232 11.84 13.19 -11.55
CA ALA A 232 13.23 12.75 -11.49
C ALA A 232 13.62 12.06 -10.17
N TYR A 233 12.93 12.39 -9.06
CA TYR A 233 13.15 11.71 -7.78
C TYR A 233 12.77 10.22 -7.81
N ARG A 234 11.94 9.80 -8.78
CA ARG A 234 11.52 8.40 -8.92
C ARG A 234 12.62 7.53 -9.53
N ASP A 235 13.59 8.15 -10.20
CA ASP A 235 14.67 7.52 -10.97
C ASP A 235 16.05 7.80 -10.39
N VAL A 236 16.15 8.06 -9.08
CA VAL A 236 17.46 8.24 -8.39
C VAL A 236 18.31 6.97 -8.38
N GLN A 237 17.75 5.86 -8.85
CA GLN A 237 18.41 4.59 -9.13
C GLN A 237 17.78 3.94 -10.38
N PRO A 238 18.41 2.93 -10.99
CA PRO A 238 17.78 2.12 -12.02
C PRO A 238 16.48 1.46 -11.52
N VAL A 239 15.45 1.44 -12.37
CA VAL A 239 14.14 0.84 -12.07
C VAL A 239 13.76 -0.15 -13.16
N SER A 240 13.06 -1.21 -12.79
CA SER A 240 12.60 -2.25 -13.71
C SER A 240 11.42 -1.80 -14.55
N GLU A 241 10.59 -0.90 -14.03
CA GLU A 241 9.36 -0.45 -14.67
C GLU A 241 9.01 0.97 -14.24
N ARG A 242 8.40 1.74 -15.16
CA ARG A 242 7.91 3.11 -14.94
C ARG A 242 6.44 3.18 -15.30
N TYR A 243 5.79 4.27 -14.89
CA TYR A 243 4.45 4.59 -15.40
C TYR A 243 4.49 4.79 -16.90
N ASP A 244 3.51 4.22 -17.61
CA ASP A 244 3.33 4.43 -19.05
C ASP A 244 2.87 5.87 -19.36
N ASP A 245 2.78 6.20 -20.65
CA ASP A 245 2.45 7.55 -21.10
C ASP A 245 1.09 8.03 -20.58
N ARG A 246 0.06 7.19 -20.64
CA ARG A 246 -1.29 7.54 -20.13
C ARG A 246 -1.25 7.73 -18.62
N GLN A 247 -0.59 6.86 -17.88
CA GLN A 247 -0.49 6.98 -16.43
C GLN A 247 0.29 8.24 -16.02
N ARG A 248 1.35 8.61 -16.73
CA ARG A 248 2.10 9.86 -16.52
C ARG A 248 1.25 11.10 -16.84
N GLU A 249 0.52 11.07 -17.94
CA GLU A 249 -0.42 12.14 -18.32
C GLU A 249 -1.51 12.31 -17.26
N TYR A 250 -2.09 11.21 -16.75
CA TYR A 250 -3.10 11.26 -15.69
C TYR A 250 -2.60 11.94 -14.42
N PHE A 251 -1.42 11.54 -13.92
CA PHE A 251 -0.90 12.06 -12.65
C PHE A 251 -0.30 13.46 -12.77
N SER A 252 0.19 13.84 -13.95
CA SER A 252 0.60 15.23 -14.24
C SER A 252 -0.59 16.16 -14.44
N THR A 253 -1.74 15.63 -14.86
CA THR A 253 -2.98 16.38 -15.02
C THR A 253 -3.55 16.79 -13.66
N PRO A 254 -3.82 18.09 -13.43
CA PRO A 254 -4.45 18.57 -12.19
C PRO A 254 -5.80 17.90 -11.94
N PRO A 255 -6.18 17.61 -10.68
CA PRO A 255 -7.45 16.93 -10.37
C PRO A 255 -8.68 17.55 -11.05
N SER A 256 -8.76 18.88 -11.12
CA SER A 256 -9.87 19.60 -11.77
C SER A 256 -9.97 19.37 -13.28
N LYS A 257 -8.90 18.95 -13.94
CA LYS A 257 -8.85 18.68 -15.39
C LYS A 257 -8.93 17.19 -15.73
N ARG A 258 -8.79 16.30 -14.74
CA ARG A 258 -8.79 14.85 -14.97
C ARG A 258 -10.10 14.36 -15.57
N ARG A 259 -11.24 14.95 -15.21
CA ARG A 259 -12.54 14.55 -15.78
C ARG A 259 -12.56 14.69 -17.30
N ALA A 260 -12.17 15.84 -17.83
CA ALA A 260 -12.14 16.09 -19.26
C ALA A 260 -11.17 15.13 -19.98
N LEU A 261 -9.99 14.91 -19.40
CA LEU A 261 -9.01 13.94 -19.91
C LEU A 261 -9.60 12.52 -19.99
N LEU A 262 -10.25 12.06 -18.92
CA LEU A 262 -10.84 10.72 -18.89
C LEU A 262 -12.01 10.58 -19.87
N GLN A 263 -12.84 11.62 -20.02
CA GLN A 263 -13.92 11.64 -21.03
C GLN A 263 -13.33 11.49 -22.44
N GLN A 264 -12.27 12.25 -22.75
CA GLN A 264 -11.57 12.16 -24.03
C GLN A 264 -11.07 10.73 -24.29
N TRP A 265 -10.33 10.14 -23.35
CA TRP A 265 -9.78 8.80 -23.55
C TRP A 265 -10.85 7.70 -23.69
N ILE A 266 -11.98 7.80 -22.96
CA ILE A 266 -13.09 6.83 -23.13
C ILE A 266 -13.71 6.96 -24.52
N LEU A 267 -13.86 8.19 -25.04
CA LEU A 267 -14.38 8.43 -26.39
C LEU A 267 -13.43 7.91 -27.46
N GLU A 268 -12.13 8.15 -27.32
CA GLU A 268 -11.08 7.59 -28.20
C GLU A 268 -11.12 6.06 -28.23
N ASP A 269 -11.20 5.42 -27.05
CA ASP A 269 -11.27 3.97 -26.95
C ASP A 269 -12.57 3.40 -27.57
N LYS A 270 -13.70 4.12 -27.50
CA LYS A 270 -14.94 3.76 -28.20
C LYS A 270 -14.78 3.86 -29.72
N GLN A 271 -14.17 4.94 -30.22
CA GLN A 271 -13.92 5.13 -31.66
C GLN A 271 -12.98 4.08 -32.23
N ASN A 272 -11.98 3.67 -31.45
CA ASN A 272 -11.02 2.64 -31.82
C ASN A 272 -11.55 1.20 -31.66
N GLY A 273 -12.83 1.02 -31.31
CA GLY A 273 -13.47 -0.30 -31.16
C GLY A 273 -12.96 -1.10 -29.95
N VAL A 274 -12.28 -0.45 -29.01
CA VAL A 274 -11.71 -1.10 -27.81
C VAL A 274 -12.78 -1.30 -26.73
N ILE A 275 -13.83 -0.48 -26.74
CA ILE A 275 -15.03 -0.63 -25.90
C ILE A 275 -16.20 -0.93 -26.82
N GLN A 276 -16.77 -2.13 -26.77
CA GLN A 276 -18.00 -2.43 -27.49
C GLN A 276 -19.20 -1.78 -26.79
N GLY A 277 -19.78 -0.76 -27.42
CA GLY A 277 -21.08 -0.17 -27.10
C GLY A 277 -21.74 0.27 -28.41
N GLN A 278 -23.05 0.06 -28.52
CA GLN A 278 -23.91 0.14 -29.71
C GLN A 278 -23.55 1.21 -30.77
N PRO A 279 -23.85 0.92 -32.06
CA PRO A 279 -23.48 1.81 -33.16
C PRO A 279 -24.02 3.21 -32.92
N ILE A 280 -23.16 4.19 -33.20
CA ILE A 280 -23.54 5.59 -33.30
C ILE A 280 -24.63 5.67 -34.35
N LEU A 281 -25.89 5.82 -33.92
CA LEU A 281 -26.93 6.34 -34.79
C LEU A 281 -26.45 7.74 -35.19
N LYS A 282 -26.02 7.83 -36.44
CA LYS A 282 -25.81 9.10 -37.12
C LYS A 282 -27.18 9.70 -37.35
N ASP A 283 -27.45 10.84 -36.74
CA ASP A 283 -28.36 11.85 -37.29
C ASP A 283 -27.50 13.00 -37.82
#